data_AF-A0A920BH03-F1
#
_entry.id   AF-A0A920BH03-F1
#
_cell.length_a   1.000
_cell.length_b   1.000
_cell.length_c   1.000
_cell.angle_alpha   90.00
_cell.angle_beta   90.00
_cell.angle_gamma   90.00
#
_symmetry.space_group_name_H-M   'P 1'
#
loop_
_entity.id
_entity.type
_entity.pdbx_description
1 polymer ?
#
loop_
_entity_poly.entity_id
_entity_poly.type
_entity_poly.pdbx_seq_one_letter_code
_entity_poly.pdbx_strand_id
1 'polypeptide(L)'
;MDEGTGVVHIAPGFGEDDQRIADDNGIPTVVPVDDEGTFTEEITDWFGVNVFDANPLIIRKLKESGQIIRHDTYEHNYPHCWRTDTPIIYRAVPSWYVKVTEIKDRLVRSTRKLTGFQKMSRRTLWEMA
;
A
#
# COMPACT_ATOMS: atom_id res chain seq x y z
N MET A 1 3.42 19.53 4.12
CA MET A 1 3.13 19.54 2.66
C MET A 1 4.47 19.79 2.00
N ASP A 2 5.31 18.76 1.97
CA ASP A 2 6.76 18.96 1.88
C ASP A 2 7.34 18.38 0.58
N GLU A 3 6.57 17.56 -0.16
CA GLU A 3 6.96 16.92 -1.42
C GLU A 3 5.78 16.76 -2.39
N GLY A 4 6.08 16.63 -3.69
CA GLY A 4 5.08 16.45 -4.76
C GLY A 4 4.52 17.77 -5.32
N THR A 5 3.37 17.68 -6.01
CA THR A 5 2.71 18.82 -6.67
C THR A 5 1.59 19.44 -5.83
N GLY A 6 1.27 18.85 -4.67
CA GLY A 6 0.08 19.19 -3.88
C GLY A 6 -1.21 18.52 -4.39
N VAL A 7 -1.16 17.76 -5.49
CA VAL A 7 -2.27 16.96 -6.03
C VAL A 7 -1.82 15.50 -6.12
N VAL A 8 -2.60 14.59 -5.57
CA VAL A 8 -2.25 13.16 -5.45
C VAL A 8 -3.23 12.33 -6.26
N HIS A 9 -2.71 11.46 -7.13
CA HIS A 9 -3.51 10.45 -7.82
C HIS A 9 -3.96 9.39 -6.82
N ILE A 10 -5.24 8.96 -6.91
CA ILE A 10 -5.80 7.93 -6.04
C ILE A 10 -6.11 6.66 -6.84
N ALA A 11 -5.78 5.50 -6.26
CA ALA A 11 -6.09 4.19 -6.78
C ALA A 11 -6.61 3.30 -5.63
N PRO A 12 -7.95 3.24 -5.38
CA PRO A 12 -8.52 2.64 -4.18
C PRO A 12 -8.20 1.16 -3.98
N GLY A 13 -7.88 0.44 -5.07
CA GLY A 13 -7.44 -0.96 -5.00
C GLY A 13 -6.03 -1.16 -4.45
N PHE A 14 -5.24 -0.09 -4.27
CA PHE A 14 -3.80 -0.15 -4.05
C PHE A 14 -3.30 0.76 -2.91
N GLY A 15 -4.20 1.38 -2.14
CA GLY A 15 -3.86 2.23 -1.00
C GLY A 15 -5.01 2.38 0.00
N GLU A 16 -4.70 2.34 1.30
CA GLU A 16 -5.70 2.44 2.37
C GLU A 16 -6.38 3.82 2.40
N ASP A 17 -5.59 4.90 2.32
CA ASP A 17 -6.12 6.26 2.29
C ASP A 17 -6.92 6.51 1.00
N ASP A 18 -6.44 5.99 -0.13
CA ASP A 18 -7.14 6.06 -1.42
C ASP A 18 -8.50 5.36 -1.35
N GLN A 19 -8.56 4.18 -0.74
CA GLN A 19 -9.80 3.43 -0.54
C GLN A 19 -10.79 4.21 0.32
N ARG A 20 -10.35 4.72 1.49
CA ARG A 20 -11.21 5.49 2.39
C ARG A 20 -11.80 6.71 1.70
N ILE A 21 -10.97 7.48 0.99
CA ILE A 21 -11.42 8.69 0.28
C ILE A 21 -12.37 8.31 -0.86
N ALA A 22 -12.09 7.23 -1.59
CA ALA A 22 -12.97 6.73 -2.65
C ALA A 22 -14.34 6.32 -2.10
N ASP A 23 -14.38 5.57 -1.00
CA ASP A 23 -15.62 5.14 -0.34
C ASP A 23 -16.47 6.33 0.13
N ASP A 24 -15.85 7.32 0.77
CA ASP A 24 -16.52 8.55 1.23
C ASP A 24 -17.14 9.35 0.06
N ASN A 25 -16.63 9.16 -1.16
CA ASN A 25 -17.10 9.84 -2.38
C ASN A 25 -17.87 8.91 -3.33
N GLY A 26 -18.17 7.67 -2.94
CA GLY A 26 -18.91 6.71 -3.76
C GLY A 26 -18.17 6.25 -5.03
N ILE A 27 -16.84 6.28 -5.03
CA ILE A 27 -16.00 5.82 -6.14
C ILE A 27 -15.75 4.31 -5.96
N PRO A 28 -16.03 3.46 -6.97
CA PRO A 28 -15.85 2.02 -6.85
C PRO A 28 -14.38 1.63 -6.79
N THR A 29 -14.07 0.60 -6.01
CA THR A 29 -12.74 -0.02 -5.97
C THR A 29 -12.55 -0.96 -7.16
N VAL A 30 -11.47 -0.76 -7.92
CA VAL A 30 -11.08 -1.61 -9.06
C VAL A 30 -9.68 -2.17 -8.81
N VAL A 31 -9.48 -3.46 -9.07
CA VAL A 31 -8.24 -4.18 -8.79
C VAL A 31 -7.89 -5.08 -9.98
N PRO A 32 -7.34 -4.54 -11.07
CA PRO A 32 -7.11 -5.31 -12.29
C PRO A 32 -5.78 -6.08 -12.26
N VAL A 33 -5.40 -6.59 -11.09
CA VAL A 33 -4.14 -7.31 -10.83
C VAL A 33 -4.45 -8.60 -10.08
N ASP A 34 -3.95 -9.72 -10.60
CA ASP A 34 -4.17 -11.05 -10.03
C ASP A 34 -3.25 -11.33 -8.82
N ASP A 35 -3.30 -12.57 -8.32
CA ASP A 35 -2.54 -13.00 -7.15
C ASP A 35 -1.02 -13.12 -7.41
N GLU A 36 -0.59 -13.17 -8.67
CA GLU A 36 0.82 -13.19 -9.08
C GLU A 36 1.38 -11.78 -9.31
N GLY A 37 0.57 -10.75 -9.13
CA GLY A 37 0.96 -9.37 -9.42
C GLY A 37 0.97 -9.07 -10.91
N THR A 38 0.14 -9.77 -11.68
CA THR A 38 0.05 -9.66 -13.13
C THR A 38 -1.25 -8.98 -13.54
N PHE A 39 -1.19 -8.12 -14.57
CA PHE A 39 -2.38 -7.44 -15.07
C PHE A 39 -3.39 -8.42 -15.69
N THR A 40 -4.64 -8.29 -15.26
CA THR A 40 -5.80 -9.04 -15.75
C THR A 40 -6.30 -8.52 -17.12
N GLU A 41 -7.26 -9.22 -17.73
CA GLU A 41 -7.79 -8.91 -19.07
C GLU A 41 -8.45 -7.53 -19.16
N GLU A 42 -8.83 -6.94 -18.02
CA GLU A 42 -9.34 -5.57 -17.93
C GLU A 42 -8.33 -4.53 -18.45
N ILE A 43 -7.02 -4.85 -18.39
CA ILE A 43 -5.93 -3.99 -18.88
C ILE A 43 -5.31 -4.63 -20.12
N THR A 44 -5.92 -4.38 -21.27
CA THR A 44 -5.56 -5.04 -22.54
C THR A 44 -4.13 -4.75 -23.02
N ASP A 45 -3.61 -3.55 -22.75
CA ASP A 45 -2.26 -3.16 -23.18
C ASP A 45 -1.14 -3.98 -22.52
N TRP A 46 -1.40 -4.48 -21.30
CA TRP A 46 -0.40 -5.13 -20.45
C TRP A 46 -0.89 -6.47 -19.92
N PHE A 47 -1.92 -7.06 -20.53
CA PHE A 47 -2.48 -8.34 -20.10
C PHE A 47 -1.38 -9.41 -20.00
N GLY A 48 -1.30 -10.09 -18.85
CA GLY A 48 -0.30 -11.11 -18.61
C GLY A 48 1.11 -10.58 -18.29
N VAL A 49 1.29 -9.27 -18.14
CA VAL A 49 2.56 -8.64 -17.74
C VAL A 49 2.54 -8.33 -16.24
N ASN A 50 3.62 -8.68 -15.53
CA ASN A 50 3.79 -8.32 -14.12
C ASN A 50 3.87 -6.80 -13.95
N VAL A 51 3.31 -6.27 -12.86
CA VAL A 51 3.25 -4.82 -12.60
C VAL A 51 4.62 -4.13 -12.63
N PHE A 52 5.69 -4.79 -12.16
CA PHE A 52 7.03 -4.20 -12.16
C PHE A 52 7.63 -4.15 -13.56
N ASP A 53 7.41 -5.19 -14.37
CA ASP A 53 7.86 -5.25 -15.76
C ASP A 53 7.08 -4.28 -16.67
N ALA A 54 5.82 -3.99 -16.32
CA ALA A 54 4.98 -3.05 -17.04
C ALA A 54 5.38 -1.58 -16.81
N ASN A 55 5.97 -1.22 -15.66
CA ASN A 55 6.36 0.16 -15.34
C ASN A 55 7.17 0.88 -16.45
N PRO A 56 8.29 0.34 -16.96
CA PRO A 56 9.05 1.00 -18.03
C PRO A 56 8.24 1.13 -19.33
N LEU A 57 7.32 0.20 -19.58
CA LEU A 57 6.50 0.19 -20.79
C LEU A 57 5.36 1.23 -20.70
N ILE A 58 4.74 1.38 -19.53
CA ILE A 58 3.77 2.44 -19.21
C ILE A 58 4.43 3.82 -19.35
N ILE A 59 5.62 4.01 -18.76
CA ILE A 59 6.37 5.26 -18.88
C ILE A 59 6.63 5.59 -20.34
N ARG A 60 7.03 4.61 -21.16
CA ARG A 60 7.26 4.80 -22.59
C ARG A 60 5.98 5.25 -23.30
N LYS A 61 4.84 4.58 -23.07
CA LYS A 61 3.54 4.95 -23.66
C LYS A 61 3.13 6.37 -23.29
N LEU A 62 3.33 6.78 -22.04
CA LEU A 62 3.05 8.15 -21.56
C LEU A 62 3.98 9.21 -22.17
N LYS A 63 5.24 8.84 -22.49
CA LYS A 63 6.17 9.73 -23.21
C LYS A 63 5.72 9.91 -24.65
N GLU A 64 5.37 8.82 -25.32
CA GLU A 64 4.90 8.82 -26.71
C GLU A 64 3.58 9.58 -26.88
N SER A 65 2.70 9.57 -25.87
CA SER A 65 1.45 10.36 -25.86
C SER A 65 1.62 11.82 -25.43
N GLY A 66 2.83 12.25 -25.04
CA GLY A 66 3.10 13.61 -24.60
C GLY A 66 2.49 13.99 -23.24
N GLN A 67 2.14 13.00 -22.40
CA GLN A 67 1.50 13.22 -21.10
C GLN A 67 2.48 13.43 -19.94
N ILE A 68 3.78 13.26 -20.17
CA ILE A 68 4.82 13.44 -19.14
C ILE A 68 5.31 14.89 -19.11
N ILE A 69 5.12 15.54 -17.96
CA ILE A 69 5.67 16.88 -17.68
C ILE A 69 7.10 16.77 -17.12
N ARG A 70 7.34 15.83 -16.20
CA ARG A 70 8.65 15.53 -15.59
C ARG A 70 8.78 14.04 -15.33
N HIS A 71 9.96 13.48 -15.57
CA HIS A 71 10.31 12.09 -15.25
C HIS A 71 11.69 12.09 -14.59
N ASP A 72 11.76 11.58 -13.37
CA ASP A 72 12.95 11.61 -12.51
C ASP A 72 13.02 10.32 -11.68
N THR A 73 14.21 9.96 -11.23
CA THR A 73 14.44 8.77 -10.41
C THR A 73 14.70 9.19 -8.97
N TYR A 74 13.99 8.58 -8.03
CA TYR A 74 14.12 8.86 -6.61
C TYR A 74 14.53 7.60 -5.85
N GLU A 75 15.49 7.77 -4.93
CA GLU A 75 15.86 6.73 -3.98
C GLU A 75 15.00 6.87 -2.73
N HIS A 76 14.26 5.82 -2.39
CA HIS A 76 13.39 5.80 -1.23
C HIS A 76 13.28 4.38 -0.65
N ASN A 77 12.83 4.28 0.59
CA ASN A 77 12.57 2.98 1.20
C ASN A 77 11.32 2.36 0.57
N TYR A 78 11.47 1.15 0.02
CA TYR A 78 10.38 0.36 -0.53
C TYR A 78 10.18 -0.92 0.31
N PRO A 79 8.93 -1.31 0.64
CA PRO A 79 8.68 -2.50 1.45
C PRO A 79 9.02 -3.78 0.68
N HIS A 80 9.68 -4.70 1.37
CA HIS A 80 10.03 -6.02 0.84
C HIS A 80 9.47 -7.11 1.75
N CYS A 81 9.18 -8.27 1.16
CA CYS A 81 8.75 -9.45 1.90
C CYS A 81 9.87 -9.87 2.85
N TRP A 82 9.59 -9.90 4.15
CA TRP A 82 10.56 -10.23 5.21
C TRP A 82 11.24 -11.61 5.07
N ARG A 83 10.68 -12.50 4.23
CA ARG A 83 11.16 -13.86 4.03
C ARG A 83 11.90 -14.06 2.72
N THR A 84 11.46 -13.41 1.65
CA THR A 84 11.98 -13.62 0.29
C THR A 84 12.74 -12.42 -0.25
N ASP A 85 12.73 -11.31 0.48
CA ASP A 85 13.31 -10.02 0.08
C ASP A 85 12.80 -9.50 -1.28
N THR A 86 11.64 -9.99 -1.72
CA THR A 86 10.98 -9.55 -2.95
C THR A 86 10.14 -8.30 -2.67
N PRO A 87 10.08 -7.32 -3.58
CA PRO A 87 9.25 -6.13 -3.40
C PRO A 87 7.77 -6.52 -3.31
N ILE A 88 7.02 -5.86 -2.43
CA ILE A 88 5.57 -6.10 -2.27
C ILE A 88 4.75 -4.97 -2.88
N ILE A 89 3.50 -5.27 -3.22
CA ILE A 89 2.50 -4.29 -3.64
C ILE A 89 1.33 -4.31 -2.67
N TYR A 90 0.70 -3.14 -2.46
CA TYR A 90 -0.60 -3.07 -1.80
C TYR A 90 -1.67 -3.45 -2.80
N ARG A 91 -2.57 -4.36 -2.41
CA ARG A 91 -3.69 -4.79 -3.24
C ARG A 91 -4.87 -5.12 -2.34
N ALA A 92 -6.05 -4.60 -2.67
CA ALA A 92 -7.29 -4.95 -1.99
C ALA A 92 -7.64 -6.41 -2.28
N VAL A 93 -7.66 -7.23 -1.23
CA VAL A 93 -7.97 -8.66 -1.29
C VAL A 93 -8.96 -9.01 -0.17
N PRO A 94 -9.88 -9.96 -0.40
CA PRO A 94 -10.70 -10.48 0.70
C PRO A 94 -9.81 -11.16 1.72
N SER A 95 -10.02 -10.88 3.00
CA SER A 95 -9.24 -11.45 4.10
C SER A 95 -10.05 -11.48 5.38
N TRP A 96 -9.60 -12.29 6.33
CA TRP A 96 -10.22 -12.40 7.65
C TRP A 96 -9.54 -11.46 8.62
N TYR A 97 -10.31 -10.55 9.21
CA TYR A 97 -9.80 -9.56 10.16
C TYR A 97 -10.37 -9.79 11.55
N VAL A 98 -9.53 -9.60 12.56
CA VAL A 98 -9.96 -9.51 13.97
C VAL A 98 -10.13 -8.04 14.31
N LYS A 99 -11.27 -7.66 14.90
CA LYS A 99 -11.54 -6.28 15.31
C LYS A 99 -10.74 -5.91 16.56
N VAL A 100 -9.44 -5.67 16.37
CA VAL A 100 -8.48 -5.38 17.45
C VAL A 100 -8.87 -4.14 18.26
N THR A 101 -9.54 -3.17 17.62
CA THR A 101 -10.00 -1.93 18.26
C THR A 101 -10.88 -2.18 19.50
N GLU A 102 -11.68 -3.25 19.54
CA GLU A 102 -12.52 -3.57 20.71
C GLU A 102 -11.74 -4.17 21.88
N ILE A 103 -10.63 -4.86 21.61
CA ILE A 103 -9.82 -5.52 22.63
C ILE A 103 -8.57 -4.72 23.03
N LYS A 104 -8.27 -3.64 22.29
CA LYS A 104 -7.08 -2.79 22.46
C LYS A 104 -6.87 -2.35 23.90
N ASP A 105 -7.88 -1.77 24.53
CA ASP A 105 -7.79 -1.28 25.91
C ASP A 105 -7.47 -2.39 26.92
N ARG A 106 -8.04 -3.58 26.70
CA ARG A 106 -7.77 -4.75 27.53
C ARG A 106 -6.34 -5.23 27.34
N LEU A 107 -5.85 -5.27 26.09
CA LEU A 107 -4.47 -5.64 25.78
C LEU A 107 -3.49 -4.68 26.46
N VAL A 108 -3.71 -3.37 26.33
CA VAL A 108 -2.87 -2.35 26.98
C VAL A 108 -2.85 -2.52 28.49
N ARG A 109 -4.02 -2.68 29.13
CA ARG A 109 -4.10 -2.90 30.59
C ARG A 109 -3.38 -4.17 31.04
N SER A 110 -3.49 -5.26 30.28
CA SER A 110 -2.83 -6.52 30.60
C SER A 110 -1.30 -6.42 30.49
N THR A 111 -0.80 -5.78 29.43
CA THR A 111 0.65 -5.57 29.24
C THR A 111 1.25 -4.75 30.38
N ARG A 112 0.50 -3.82 31.01
CA ARG A 112 1.00 -2.99 32.12
C ARG A 112 1.32 -3.80 33.37
N LYS A 113 0.68 -4.95 33.55
CA LYS A 113 0.83 -5.84 34.71
C LYS A 113 2.05 -6.76 34.61
N LEU A 114 2.73 -6.82 33.45
CA LEU A 114 3.91 -7.66 33.25
C LEU A 114 5.16 -7.01 33.87
N THR A 115 5.83 -7.72 34.77
CA THR A 115 7.15 -7.35 35.34
C THR A 115 8.24 -8.16 34.64
N GLY A 116 9.07 -7.51 33.80
CA GLY A 116 10.14 -8.19 33.05
C GLY A 116 10.59 -7.50 31.76
N PHE A 117 9.75 -6.64 31.16
CA PHE A 117 10.15 -5.83 30.00
C PHE A 117 11.01 -4.62 30.43
N GLN A 118 12.23 -4.49 29.89
CA GLN A 118 13.09 -3.29 30.01
C GLN A 118 12.29 -2.03 29.67
N LYS A 119 12.50 -0.92 30.40
CA LYS A 119 11.73 0.34 30.25
C LYS A 119 11.63 0.86 28.80
N MET A 120 12.60 0.56 27.94
CA MET A 120 12.66 1.01 26.55
C MET A 120 11.69 0.26 25.62
N SER A 121 11.49 -1.05 25.80
CA SER A 121 10.55 -1.85 24.99
C SER A 121 9.08 -1.61 25.36
N ARG A 122 8.84 -1.06 26.54
CA ARG A 122 7.50 -0.66 26.98
C ARG A 122 6.98 0.49 26.12
N ARG A 123 7.78 1.54 25.88
CA ARG A 123 7.37 2.74 25.14
C ARG A 123 6.91 2.44 23.71
N THR A 124 7.66 1.61 22.99
CA THR A 124 7.33 1.18 21.62
C THR A 124 6.01 0.41 21.54
N LEU A 125 5.72 -0.46 22.52
CA LEU A 125 4.46 -1.20 22.60
C LEU A 125 3.26 -0.30 22.97
N TRP A 126 3.49 0.86 23.60
CA TRP A 126 2.43 1.79 24.02
C TRP A 126 2.05 2.79 22.92
N GLU A 127 3.02 3.23 22.13
CA GLU A 127 2.79 4.20 21.04
C GLU A 127 2.19 3.51 19.79
N MET A 128 2.35 2.19 19.65
CA MET A 128 1.72 1.36 18.61
C MET A 128 0.29 0.92 18.93
N ALA A 129 -0.20 1.17 20.15
CA ALA A 129 -1.57 0.85 20.55
C ALA A 129 -2.47 2.02 20.17
#